data_AF-A0A832YGB3-F1
#
_entry.id   AF-A0A832YGB3-F1
#
_cell.length_a   1.000
_cell.length_b   1.000
_cell.length_c   1.000
_cell.angle_alpha   90.00
_cell.angle_beta   90.00
_cell.angle_gamma   90.00
#
_symmetry.space_group_name_H-M   'P 1'
#
loop_
_entity.id
_entity.type
_entity.pdbx_description
1 polymer ?
#
loop_
_entity_poly.entity_id
_entity_poly.type
_entity_poly.pdbx_seq_one_letter_code
_entity_poly.pdbx_strand_id
1 'polypeptide(L)' 'AAESISREFIGQLTSLNIGDAVLVGQWVNLPAIVHIDEMKGKKIGSDQNAVGEWAVAKKIGDAGTNSSQDLAQKDLLMD' A
#
# COMPACT_ATOMS: atom_id res chain seq x y z
N ALA A 1 -17.50 -16.87 29.77
CA ALA A 1 -17.52 -15.42 29.99
C ALA A 1 -17.38 -14.59 28.69
N ALA A 2 -17.72 -15.15 27.51
CA ALA A 2 -17.70 -14.44 26.23
C ALA A 2 -19.09 -14.38 25.55
N GLU A 3 -20.13 -14.97 26.16
CA GLU A 3 -21.47 -15.04 25.58
C GLU A 3 -22.31 -13.76 25.76
N SER A 4 -21.82 -12.78 26.53
CA SER A 4 -22.57 -11.56 26.86
C SER A 4 -22.16 -10.33 26.06
N ILE A 5 -21.32 -10.47 25.03
CA ILE A 5 -21.23 -9.40 24.02
C ILE A 5 -22.59 -9.38 23.34
N SER A 6 -23.36 -8.32 23.60
CA SER A 6 -24.70 -8.17 23.07
C SER A 6 -24.65 -8.35 21.55
N ARG A 7 -25.55 -9.18 21.00
CA ARG A 7 -25.71 -9.35 19.54
C ARG A 7 -25.86 -8.00 18.83
N GLU A 8 -26.39 -7.01 19.53
CA GLU A 8 -26.50 -5.61 19.10
C GLU A 8 -25.13 -4.96 18.81
N PHE A 9 -24.08 -5.27 19.60
CA PHE A 9 -22.75 -4.72 19.40
C PHE A 9 -22.02 -5.39 18.21
N ILE A 10 -22.21 -6.70 18.02
CA ILE A 10 -21.72 -7.42 16.83
C ILE A 10 -22.41 -6.90 15.55
N GLY A 11 -23.69 -6.56 15.65
CA GLY A 11 -24.46 -5.97 14.54
C GLY A 11 -23.95 -4.61 14.06
N GLN A 12 -23.16 -3.90 14.88
CA GLN A 12 -22.57 -2.59 14.53
C GLN A 12 -21.16 -2.71 13.93
N LEU A 13 -20.57 -3.91 13.86
CA LEU A 13 -19.23 -4.10 13.28
C LEU A 13 -19.17 -3.72 11.79
N THR A 14 -20.30 -3.80 11.08
CA THR A 14 -20.41 -3.36 9.68
C THR A 14 -20.33 -1.84 9.50
N SER A 15 -20.47 -1.07 10.59
CA SER A 15 -20.42 0.39 10.58
C SER A 15 -19.07 0.94 11.06
N LEU A 16 -18.10 0.07 11.36
CA LEU A 16 -16.82 0.48 11.90
C LEU A 16 -15.88 0.94 10.77
N ASN A 17 -15.10 1.99 11.02
CA ASN A 17 -14.18 2.51 10.01
C ASN A 17 -12.97 1.59 9.83
N ILE A 18 -12.26 1.76 8.71
CA ILE A 18 -10.99 1.07 8.48
C ILE A 18 -10.00 1.48 9.57
N GLY A 19 -9.42 0.50 10.25
CA GLY A 19 -8.50 0.70 11.36
C GLY A 19 -9.16 0.63 12.73
N ASP A 20 -10.47 0.73 12.86
CA ASP A 20 -11.15 0.59 14.14
C ASP A 20 -11.43 -0.89 14.45
N ALA A 21 -11.41 -1.27 15.74
CA ALA A 21 -11.73 -2.62 16.19
C ALA A 21 -12.35 -2.66 17.59
N VAL A 22 -13.06 -3.76 17.87
CA VAL A 22 -13.60 -4.08 19.18
C VAL A 22 -12.70 -5.09 19.87
N LEU A 23 -12.07 -4.71 20.98
CA LEU A 23 -11.24 -5.57 21.82
C LEU A 23 -12.07 -6.20 22.94
N VAL A 24 -12.07 -7.53 22.99
CA VAL A 24 -12.81 -8.34 23.96
C VAL A 24 -12.01 -9.59 24.35
N GLY A 25 -12.34 -10.18 25.50
CA GLY A 25 -11.71 -11.41 25.99
C GLY A 25 -10.71 -11.18 27.13
N GLN A 26 -9.93 -12.21 27.47
CA GLN A 26 -9.06 -12.20 28.65
C GLN A 26 -7.85 -11.26 28.54
N TRP A 27 -7.61 -10.70 27.35
CA TRP A 27 -6.53 -9.76 27.07
C TRP A 27 -6.85 -8.33 27.52
N VAL A 28 -8.12 -8.05 27.87
CA VAL A 28 -8.58 -6.73 28.31
C VAL A 28 -9.49 -6.86 29.54
N ASN A 29 -9.36 -5.96 30.50
CA ASN A 29 -10.19 -5.95 31.71
C ASN A 29 -11.61 -5.40 31.46
N LEU A 30 -11.80 -4.64 30.38
CA LEU A 30 -13.09 -4.10 29.96
C LEU A 30 -13.15 -4.13 28.43
N PRO A 31 -14.28 -4.54 27.82
CA PRO A 31 -14.51 -4.39 26.39
C PRO A 31 -14.34 -2.92 25.95
N ALA A 32 -13.58 -2.70 24.87
CA ALA A 32 -13.31 -1.35 24.38
C ALA A 32 -13.30 -1.30 22.84
N ILE A 33 -13.70 -0.16 22.29
CA ILE A 33 -13.47 0.19 20.88
C ILE A 33 -12.14 0.92 20.80
N VAL A 34 -11.26 0.49 19.90
CA VAL A 34 -9.94 1.10 19.72
C VAL A 34 -9.65 1.36 18.25
N HIS A 35 -8.79 2.33 18.00
CA HIS A 35 -8.15 2.54 16.70
C HIS A 35 -6.84 1.74 16.68
N ILE A 36 -6.70 0.85 15.71
CA ILE A 36 -5.51 0.05 15.46
C ILE A 36 -4.54 0.87 14.61
N ASP A 37 -3.33 1.04 15.12
CA ASP A 37 -2.27 1.72 14.39
C ASP A 37 -1.87 0.95 13.12
N GLU A 38 -1.70 1.70 12.03
CA GLU A 38 -1.26 1.15 10.75
C GLU A 38 0.17 0.59 10.84
N MET A 39 0.32 -0.70 10.53
CA MET A 39 1.61 -1.36 10.48
C MET A 39 2.39 -1.01 9.21
N LYS A 40 3.17 0.07 9.28
CA LYS A 40 4.05 0.57 8.18
C LYS A 40 5.11 -0.43 7.70
N GLY A 41 5.34 -1.52 8.44
CA GLY A 41 6.34 -2.54 8.13
C GLY A 41 5.92 -3.55 7.07
N LYS A 42 4.62 -3.65 6.74
CA LYS A 42 4.14 -4.63 5.76
C LYS A 42 4.35 -4.09 4.34
N LYS A 43 5.50 -4.42 3.75
CA LYS A 43 5.85 -4.05 2.36
C LYS A 43 5.20 -4.93 1.28
N ILE A 44 4.51 -6.01 1.65
CA ILE A 44 4.01 -7.02 0.71
C ILE A 44 2.47 -7.12 0.79
N GLY A 45 1.83 -7.16 -0.37
CA GLY A 45 0.38 -7.35 -0.49
C GLY A 45 -0.43 -6.05 -0.68
N SER A 46 0.22 -4.89 -0.76
CA SER A 46 -0.40 -3.67 -1.29
C SER A 46 -0.38 -3.72 -2.82
N ASP A 47 -1.42 -3.20 -3.48
CA ASP A 47 -1.47 -3.09 -4.94
C ASP A 47 -0.23 -2.39 -5.49
N GLN A 48 0.35 -2.95 -6.55
CA GLN A 48 1.50 -2.34 -7.22
C GLN A 48 1.06 -1.08 -7.96
N ASN A 49 1.85 0.00 -7.85
CA ASN A 49 1.64 1.21 -8.63
C ASN A 49 2.11 1.01 -10.08
N ALA A 50 1.27 0.38 -10.90
CA ALA A 50 1.60 0.07 -12.29
C ALA A 50 1.97 1.31 -13.12
N VAL A 51 1.29 2.44 -12.90
CA VAL A 51 1.54 3.68 -13.66
C VAL A 51 2.92 4.27 -13.30
N GLY A 52 3.30 4.19 -12.02
CA GLY A 52 4.63 4.61 -11.55
C GLY A 52 5.74 3.78 -12.18
N GLU A 53 5.59 2.46 -12.16
CA GLU A 53 6.57 1.53 -12.75
C GLU A 53 6.71 1.74 -14.26
N TRP A 54 5.61 1.94 -14.99
CA TRP A 54 5.65 2.22 -16.43
C TRP A 54 6.30 3.56 -16.76
N ALA A 55 6.09 4.60 -15.94
CA ALA A 55 6.75 5.89 -16.14
C ALA A 55 8.28 5.78 -15.95
N VAL A 56 8.74 4.97 -15.01
CA VAL A 56 10.17 4.68 -14.81
C VAL A 56 10.72 3.91 -16.01
N ALA A 57 10.04 2.85 -16.45
CA ALA A 57 10.44 2.06 -17.61
C ALA A 57 10.55 2.92 -18.89
N LYS A 58 9.60 3.83 -19.12
CA LYS A 58 9.62 4.74 -20.27
C LYS A 58 10.81 5.69 -20.24
N LYS A 59 11.12 6.29 -19.08
CA LYS A 59 12.29 7.17 -18.92
C LYS A 59 13.61 6.44 -19.19
N ILE A 60 13.72 5.18 -18.78
CA ILE A 60 14.90 4.35 -19.05
C ILE A 60 15.01 4.04 -20.55
N GLY A 61 13.87 3.75 -21.20
CA GLY A 61 13.81 3.55 -22.66
C GLY A 61 14.24 4.81 -23.43
N ASP A 62 13.69 5.97 -23.08
CA ASP A 62 13.99 7.26 -23.72
C ASP A 62 15.47 7.67 -23.52
N ALA A 63 16.05 7.39 -22.35
CA ALA A 63 17.47 7.64 -22.10
C ALA A 63 18.39 6.75 -22.94
N GLY A 64 17.99 5.50 -23.20
CA GLY A 64 18.72 4.58 -24.06
C GLY A 64 18.74 5.00 -25.54
N THR A 65 17.63 5.56 -26.04
CA THR A 65 17.53 6.05 -27.43
C THR A 65 18.29 7.35 -27.66
N ASN A 66 18.31 8.27 -26.70
CA ASN A 66 19.03 9.53 -26.84
C ASN A 66 20.56 9.31 -26.87
N SER A 67 21.06 8.36 -26.09
CA SER A 67 22.49 8.00 -26.06
C SER A 67 22.96 7.39 -27.39
N SER A 68 22.16 6.53 -28.02
CA SER A 68 22.52 5.93 -29.32
C SER A 68 22.44 6.92 -30.49
N GLN A 69 21.50 7.86 -30.45
CA GLN A 69 21.40 8.93 -31.45
C GLN A 69 22.57 9.93 -31.36
N ASP A 70 22.98 10.30 -30.15
CA ASP A 70 24.10 11.22 -29.93
C ASP A 70 25.44 10.62 -30.42
N LEU A 71 25.64 9.32 -30.22
CA LEU A 71 26.80 8.58 -30.74
C LEU A 71 26.80 8.51 -32.28
N ALA A 72 25.65 8.23 -32.90
CA ALA A 72 25.54 8.16 -34.35
C ALA A 72 25.76 9.52 -35.04
N GLN A 73 25.30 10.61 -34.42
CA GLN A 73 25.52 11.97 -34.93
C GLN A 73 26.97 12.41 -34.81
N LYS A 74 27.68 11.97 -33.77
CA LYS A 74 29.10 12.30 -33.58
C LYS A 74 30.01 11.60 -34.60
N ASP A 75 29.66 10.37 -34.98
CA ASP A 75 30.37 9.60 -36.02
C ASP A 75 30.23 10.27 -37.40
N LEU A 76 29.02 10.75 -37.72
CA LEU A 76 28.74 11.42 -39.00
C LEU A 76 29.45 12.79 -39.16
N LEU A 77 29.84 13.44 -38.06
CA LEU A 77 30.55 14.72 -38.09
C LEU A 77 32.09 14.57 -38.20
N MET A 78 32.61 13.34 -38.08
CA MET A 78 34.05 13.06 -38.09
C MET A 78 34.58 12.51 -39.43
N ASP A 79 33.70 12.22 -40.39
CA ASP A 79 33.99 11.95 -41.81
C ASP A 79 33.90 13.23 -42.67
#